data_AF-A0A919N8B5-F1
#
_entry.id   AF-A0A919N8B5-F1
#
_cell.length_a   1.000
_cell.length_b   1.000
_cell.length_c   1.000
_cell.angle_alpha   90.00
_cell.angle_beta   90.00
_cell.angle_gamma   90.00
#
_symmetry.space_group_name_H-M   'P 1'
#
loop_
_entity.id
_entity.type
_entity.pdbx_description
1 polymer ?
#
loop_
_entity_poly.entity_id
_entity_poly.type
_entity_poly.pdbx_seq_one_letter_code
_entity_poly.pdbx_strand_id
1 'polypeptide(L)'
;MAQWSVVIPSEQWATERLFQQDVVVVQGGPAGVSPGDEALLVADEQVVALARVEKTGGYLALAYLRRAFDEPVPAAGLTNGPVTEDEFRRFADQLGQAQPKRNWLVSVAMPIEAGSPAEAVRQFWSHVNELGPRELPTYVWPSGDELAMQAFVLGVEANQDPEEEDEDED
;
A
#
# COMPACT_ATOMS: atom_id res chain seq x y z
N MET A 1 -0.12 -23.58 15.95
CA MET A 1 -0.22 -22.18 15.50
C MET A 1 -1.67 -21.96 15.17
N ALA A 2 -2.36 -21.10 15.92
CA ALA A 2 -3.75 -20.77 15.64
C ALA A 2 -3.82 -19.63 14.61
N GLN A 3 -4.95 -19.53 13.92
CA GLN A 3 -5.24 -18.48 12.96
C GLN A 3 -6.34 -17.56 13.47
N TRP A 4 -6.17 -16.27 13.22
CA TRP A 4 -7.06 -15.22 13.71
C TRP A 4 -7.39 -14.22 12.61
N SER A 5 -8.51 -13.54 12.74
CA SER A 5 -8.81 -12.29 12.04
C SER A 5 -8.71 -11.15 13.04
N VAL A 6 -7.96 -10.11 12.66
CA VAL A 6 -7.76 -8.90 13.44
C VAL A 6 -8.21 -7.71 12.61
N VAL A 7 -9.28 -7.05 13.06
CA VAL A 7 -9.85 -5.88 12.39
C VAL A 7 -9.14 -4.62 12.87
N ILE A 8 -8.63 -3.82 11.93
CA ILE A 8 -8.03 -2.50 12.18
C ILE A 8 -8.95 -1.39 11.66
N PRO A 9 -8.98 -0.21 12.30
CA PRO A 9 -9.75 0.93 11.81
C PRO A 9 -9.26 1.41 10.43
N SER A 10 -10.17 1.94 9.61
CA SER A 10 -9.87 2.48 8.28
C SER A 10 -8.81 3.59 8.32
N GLU A 11 -8.83 4.45 9.34
CA GLU A 11 -7.82 5.50 9.55
C GLU A 11 -6.42 4.93 9.84
N GLN A 12 -6.36 3.83 10.60
CA GLN A 12 -5.11 3.14 10.85
C GLN A 12 -4.60 2.50 9.56
N TRP A 13 -5.48 1.82 8.80
CA TRP A 13 -5.08 1.24 7.52
C TRP A 13 -4.57 2.31 6.55
N ALA A 14 -5.24 3.45 6.42
CA ALA A 14 -4.77 4.58 5.62
C ALA A 14 -3.37 5.06 6.05
N THR A 15 -3.09 5.07 7.35
CA THR A 15 -1.76 5.41 7.88
C THR A 15 -0.71 4.34 7.52
N GLU A 16 -1.03 3.06 7.67
CA GLU A 16 -0.13 1.95 7.32
C GLU A 16 0.21 1.91 5.82
N ARG A 17 -0.68 2.41 4.95
CA ARG A 17 -0.40 2.57 3.51
C ARG A 17 0.64 3.66 3.22
N LEU A 18 0.76 4.66 4.10
CA LEU A 18 1.71 5.76 3.93
C LEU A 18 3.10 5.43 4.46
N PHE A 19 3.20 4.60 5.49
CA PHE A 19 4.46 4.32 6.16
C PHE A 19 4.90 2.87 5.98
N GLN A 20 6.14 2.66 5.58
CA GLN A 20 6.72 1.33 5.47
C GLN A 20 7.16 0.78 6.84
N GLN A 21 6.21 0.39 7.69
CA GLN A 21 6.50 -0.30 8.95
C GLN A 21 6.42 -1.81 8.75
N ASP A 22 7.40 -2.57 9.27
CA ASP A 22 7.39 -4.04 9.20
C ASP A 22 6.50 -4.69 10.27
N VAL A 23 6.04 -3.91 11.24
CA VAL A 23 5.14 -4.34 12.31
C VAL A 23 3.98 -3.35 12.44
N VAL A 24 2.76 -3.86 12.56
CA VAL A 24 1.59 -3.07 12.94
C VAL A 24 1.24 -3.31 14.41
N VAL A 25 0.87 -2.23 15.09
CA VAL A 25 0.41 -2.28 16.49
C VAL A 25 -1.09 -2.04 16.52
N VAL A 26 -1.84 -3.02 17.00
CA VAL A 26 -3.30 -2.94 17.12
C VAL A 26 -3.65 -2.77 18.59
N GLN A 27 -4.45 -1.74 18.88
CA GLN A 27 -5.00 -1.52 20.22
C GLN A 27 -6.17 -2.48 20.43
N GLY A 28 -5.97 -3.48 21.29
CA GLY A 28 -6.91 -4.60 21.43
C GLY A 28 -6.79 -5.64 20.33
N GLY A 29 -7.65 -6.65 20.37
CA GLY A 29 -7.66 -7.80 19.47
C GLY A 29 -8.42 -8.98 20.07
N PRO A 30 -8.58 -10.09 19.33
CA PRO A 30 -9.29 -11.25 19.84
C PRO A 30 -8.60 -11.84 21.09
N ALA A 31 -9.41 -12.30 22.04
CA ALA A 31 -8.90 -12.92 23.26
C ALA A 31 -8.30 -14.30 22.95
N GLY A 32 -7.19 -14.65 23.61
CA GLY A 32 -6.53 -15.96 23.47
C GLY A 32 -5.45 -16.03 22.38
N VAL A 33 -5.24 -14.94 21.64
CA VAL A 33 -4.10 -14.80 20.71
C VAL A 33 -2.78 -14.97 21.45
N SER A 34 -1.86 -15.73 20.87
CA SER A 34 -0.53 -15.98 21.43
C SER A 34 0.59 -15.60 20.45
N PRO A 35 1.78 -15.24 20.93
CA PRO A 35 2.95 -15.06 20.06
C PRO A 35 3.21 -16.31 19.21
N GLY A 36 3.50 -16.09 17.92
CA GLY A 36 3.67 -17.13 16.92
C GLY A 36 2.41 -17.48 16.15
N ASP A 37 1.21 -17.09 16.62
CA ASP A 37 -0.03 -17.25 15.84
C ASP A 37 -0.02 -16.38 14.58
N GLU A 38 -0.84 -16.76 13.60
CA GLU A 38 -1.00 -16.01 12.36
C GLU A 38 -2.33 -15.26 12.34
N ALA A 39 -2.35 -14.12 11.68
CA ALA A 39 -3.50 -13.23 11.62
C ALA A 39 -3.75 -12.72 10.20
N LEU A 40 -5.01 -12.77 9.78
CA LEU A 40 -5.55 -11.94 8.70
C LEU A 40 -5.78 -10.54 9.28
N LEU A 41 -5.18 -9.52 8.67
CA LEU A 41 -5.50 -8.13 8.97
C LEU A 41 -6.65 -7.69 8.09
N VAL A 42 -7.71 -7.18 8.71
CA VAL A 42 -8.96 -6.80 8.04
C VAL A 42 -9.22 -5.31 8.23
N ALA A 43 -9.50 -4.59 7.15
CA ALA A 43 -9.95 -3.20 7.17
C ALA A 43 -11.01 -3.02 6.08
N ASP A 44 -12.06 -2.24 6.34
CA ASP A 44 -13.11 -1.93 5.36
C ASP A 44 -13.69 -3.16 4.63
N GLU A 45 -13.93 -4.25 5.37
CA GLU A 45 -14.42 -5.54 4.84
C GLU A 45 -13.47 -6.23 3.85
N GLN A 46 -12.18 -5.87 3.88
CA GLN A 46 -11.15 -6.47 3.05
C GLN A 46 -10.02 -7.04 3.92
N VAL A 47 -9.45 -8.16 3.51
CA VAL A 47 -8.17 -8.63 4.04
C VAL A 47 -7.06 -7.85 3.33
N VAL A 48 -6.32 -7.08 4.11
CA VAL A 48 -5.31 -6.13 3.63
C VAL A 48 -3.88 -6.63 3.88
N ALA A 49 -3.71 -7.65 4.72
CA ALA A 49 -2.41 -8.26 5.00
C ALA A 49 -2.51 -9.61 5.70
N LEU A 50 -1.42 -10.38 5.62
CA LEU A 50 -1.12 -11.50 6.52
C LEU A 50 -0.05 -11.06 7.49
N ALA A 51 -0.20 -11.42 8.76
CA ALA A 51 0.78 -11.12 9.78
C ALA A 51 0.99 -12.28 10.75
N ARG A 52 2.12 -12.23 11.45
CA ARG A 52 2.42 -13.12 12.57
C ARG A 52 2.45 -12.32 13.85
N VAL A 53 1.83 -12.85 14.89
CA VAL A 53 1.82 -12.26 16.22
C VAL A 53 3.22 -12.35 16.82
N GLU A 54 3.82 -11.20 17.12
CA GLU A 54 5.10 -11.15 17.83
C GLU A 54 4.91 -10.96 19.33
N LYS A 55 3.92 -10.16 19.72
CA LYS A 55 3.68 -9.80 21.11
C LYS A 55 2.20 -9.63 21.38
N THR A 56 1.78 -10.05 22.57
CA THR A 56 0.42 -9.91 23.09
C THR A 56 0.44 -9.24 24.47
N GLY A 57 -0.69 -8.65 24.88
CA GLY A 57 -0.81 -7.90 26.13
C GLY A 57 -1.83 -6.77 26.01
N GLY A 58 -1.49 -5.57 26.49
CA GLY A 58 -2.33 -4.37 26.32
C GLY A 58 -2.50 -3.92 24.86
N TYR A 59 -1.74 -4.51 23.94
CA TYR A 59 -1.83 -4.35 22.49
C TYR A 59 -1.32 -5.63 21.82
N LEU A 60 -1.64 -5.79 20.54
CA LEU A 60 -1.03 -6.80 19.67
C LEU A 60 0.03 -6.14 18.79
N ALA A 61 1.23 -6.73 18.73
CA ALA A 61 2.23 -6.40 17.71
C ALA A 61 2.28 -7.52 16.69
N LEU A 62 2.03 -7.19 15.43
CA LEU A 62 1.87 -8.12 14.33
C LEU A 62 2.91 -7.81 13.25
N ALA A 63 3.87 -8.70 13.03
CA ALA A 63 4.84 -8.56 11.96
C ALA A 63 4.21 -8.96 10.62
N TYR A 64 4.31 -8.08 9.62
CA TYR A 64 3.78 -8.36 8.29
C TYR A 64 4.51 -9.55 7.66
N LEU A 65 3.74 -10.58 7.31
CA LEU A 65 4.18 -11.67 6.44
C LEU A 65 3.96 -11.30 4.97
N ARG A 66 2.80 -10.68 4.67
CA ARG A 66 2.41 -10.20 3.34
C ARG A 66 1.55 -8.93 3.48
N ARG A 67 1.74 -7.96 2.58
CA ARG A 67 0.87 -6.77 2.47
C ARG A 67 0.18 -6.81 1.12
N ALA A 68 -1.12 -6.54 1.14
CA ALA A 68 -1.96 -6.43 -0.06
C ALA A 68 -2.75 -5.13 0.04
N PHE A 69 -2.02 -4.02 0.25
CA PHE A 69 -2.62 -2.71 0.44
C PHE A 69 -3.16 -2.10 -0.86
N ASP A 70 -2.57 -2.49 -1.98
CA ASP A 70 -2.93 -2.00 -3.31
C ASP A 70 -3.93 -2.94 -4.00
N GLU A 71 -3.87 -4.25 -3.69
CA GLU A 71 -4.80 -5.27 -4.17
C GLU A 71 -5.40 -6.10 -3.02
N PRO A 72 -6.19 -5.49 -2.11
CA PRO A 72 -6.77 -6.19 -0.98
C PRO A 72 -7.89 -7.16 -1.40
N VAL A 73 -8.11 -8.22 -0.62
CA VAL A 73 -9.07 -9.28 -0.95
C VAL A 73 -10.40 -9.08 -0.22
N PRO A 74 -11.56 -9.10 -0.90
CA PRO A 74 -12.86 -8.96 -0.24
C PRO A 74 -13.10 -10.04 0.82
N ALA A 75 -13.55 -9.62 2.00
CA ALA A 75 -13.69 -10.45 3.19
C ALA A 75 -14.90 -10.06 4.04
N ALA A 76 -16.01 -9.72 3.37
CA ALA A 76 -17.28 -9.39 4.02
C ALA A 76 -17.67 -10.46 5.06
N GLY A 77 -17.95 -10.00 6.29
CA GLY A 77 -18.33 -10.86 7.41
C GLY A 77 -17.20 -11.32 8.33
N LEU A 78 -15.93 -11.10 7.98
CA LEU A 78 -14.84 -11.32 8.94
C LEU A 78 -14.88 -10.25 10.04
N THR A 79 -14.82 -10.70 11.29
CA THR A 79 -14.74 -9.85 12.48
C THR A 79 -13.57 -10.27 13.35
N ASN A 80 -13.26 -9.57 14.44
CA ASN A 80 -12.20 -9.98 15.35
C ASN A 80 -12.50 -11.37 15.95
N GLY A 81 -11.65 -12.37 15.70
CA GLY A 81 -11.93 -13.71 16.19
C GLY A 81 -11.02 -14.81 15.65
N PRO A 82 -11.20 -16.05 16.12
CA PRO A 82 -10.52 -17.20 15.56
C PRO A 82 -11.03 -17.48 14.14
N VAL A 83 -10.12 -17.87 13.25
CA VAL A 83 -10.41 -18.24 11.86
C VAL A 83 -10.01 -19.71 11.67
N THR A 84 -10.78 -20.43 10.87
CA THR A 84 -10.42 -21.83 10.56
C THR A 84 -9.19 -21.87 9.67
N GLU A 85 -8.40 -22.95 9.76
CA GLU A 85 -7.20 -23.10 8.93
C GLU A 85 -7.53 -23.06 7.42
N ASP A 86 -8.65 -23.65 7.00
CA ASP A 86 -9.08 -23.64 5.60
C ASP A 86 -9.46 -22.24 5.11
N GLU A 87 -10.17 -21.47 5.94
CA GLU A 87 -10.52 -20.08 5.62
C GLU A 87 -9.28 -19.19 5.56
N PHE A 88 -8.35 -19.35 6.50
CA PHE A 88 -7.08 -18.65 6.49
C PHE A 88 -6.26 -18.96 5.23
N ARG A 89 -6.13 -20.24 4.87
CA ARG A 89 -5.42 -20.67 3.66
C ARG A 89 -6.08 -20.10 2.40
N ARG A 90 -7.40 -20.09 2.31
CA ARG A 90 -8.12 -19.48 1.17
C ARG A 90 -7.72 -18.02 0.95
N PHE A 91 -7.71 -17.22 2.00
CA PHE A 91 -7.28 -15.82 1.90
C PHE A 91 -5.79 -15.70 1.61
N ALA A 92 -4.95 -16.52 2.25
CA ALA A 92 -3.52 -16.53 2.02
C ALA A 92 -3.15 -16.89 0.57
N ASP A 93 -3.90 -17.79 -0.05
CA ASP A 93 -3.74 -18.17 -1.46
C ASP A 93 -4.21 -17.04 -2.38
N GLN A 94 -5.33 -16.39 -2.08
CA GLN A 94 -5.84 -15.24 -2.85
C GLN A 94 -4.91 -14.03 -2.82
N LEU A 95 -4.27 -13.75 -1.68
CA LEU A 95 -3.30 -12.66 -1.55
C LEU A 95 -1.99 -12.93 -2.30
N GLY A 96 -1.75 -14.17 -2.75
CA GLY A 96 -0.53 -14.56 -3.45
C GLY A 96 0.72 -14.44 -2.57
N GLN A 97 1.90 -14.47 -3.19
CA GLN A 97 3.18 -14.38 -2.48
C GLN A 97 3.57 -12.93 -2.21
N ALA A 98 4.28 -12.68 -1.11
CA ALA A 98 4.88 -11.37 -0.87
C ALA A 98 5.82 -11.03 -2.04
N GLN A 99 5.57 -9.90 -2.69
CA GLN A 99 6.50 -9.42 -3.69
C GLN A 99 7.81 -8.97 -3.02
N PRO A 100 8.97 -9.36 -3.55
CA PRO A 100 10.24 -8.92 -2.99
C PRO A 100 10.35 -7.39 -3.11
N LYS A 101 10.87 -6.74 -2.05
CA LYS A 101 11.16 -5.30 -2.08
C LYS A 101 12.14 -5.02 -3.23
N ARG A 102 11.79 -4.05 -4.07
CA ARG A 102 12.64 -3.54 -5.15
C ARG A 102 12.98 -2.08 -4.88
N ASN A 103 14.13 -1.65 -5.36
CA ASN A 103 14.48 -0.23 -5.35
C ASN A 103 13.78 0.44 -6.52
N TRP A 104 13.02 1.48 -6.23
CA TRP A 104 12.32 2.29 -7.22
C TRP A 104 12.96 3.67 -7.28
N LEU A 105 13.08 4.21 -8.49
CA LEU A 105 13.37 5.61 -8.70
C LEU A 105 12.03 6.32 -8.96
N VAL A 106 11.78 7.41 -8.23
CA VAL A 106 10.56 8.21 -8.32
C VAL A 106 10.98 9.65 -8.60
N SER A 107 10.45 10.23 -9.67
CA SER A 107 10.73 11.61 -10.05
C SER A 107 9.47 12.39 -10.39
N VAL A 108 9.52 13.70 -10.24
CA VAL A 108 8.56 14.63 -10.85
C VAL A 108 9.33 15.35 -11.95
N ALA A 109 8.89 15.18 -13.20
CA ALA A 109 9.49 15.82 -14.35
C ALA A 109 8.50 16.81 -14.95
N MET A 110 8.87 18.09 -14.98
CA MET A 110 8.05 19.16 -15.56
C MET A 110 8.86 19.97 -16.56
N PRO A 111 8.33 20.25 -17.76
CA PRO A 111 8.95 21.18 -18.68
C PRO A 111 8.87 22.60 -18.11
N ILE A 112 10.01 23.23 -17.85
CA ILE A 112 10.10 24.60 -17.34
C ILE A 112 10.92 25.44 -18.30
N GLU A 113 10.33 26.50 -18.84
CA GLU A 113 11.02 27.49 -19.65
C GLU A 113 11.53 28.64 -18.76
N ALA A 114 12.85 28.87 -18.74
CA ALA A 114 13.46 29.89 -17.88
C ALA A 114 14.77 30.42 -18.48
N GLY A 115 15.15 31.64 -18.09
CA GLY A 115 16.39 32.28 -18.56
C GLY A 115 17.67 31.73 -17.91
N SER A 116 17.55 30.92 -16.86
CA SER A 116 18.69 30.27 -16.21
C SER A 116 18.30 29.00 -15.43
N PRO A 117 19.26 28.10 -15.14
CA PRO A 117 18.99 26.91 -14.33
C PRO A 117 18.44 27.22 -12.93
N ALA A 118 18.98 28.26 -12.27
CA ALA A 118 18.52 28.66 -10.95
C ALA A 118 17.08 29.20 -10.97
N GLU A 119 16.69 29.85 -12.07
CA GLU A 119 15.30 30.30 -12.27
C GLU A 119 14.37 29.11 -12.54
N ALA A 120 14.78 28.16 -13.38
CA ALA A 120 14.00 26.94 -13.63
C ALA A 120 13.69 26.20 -12.32
N VAL A 121 14.68 26.07 -11.41
CA VAL A 121 14.48 25.44 -10.09
C VAL A 121 13.51 26.24 -9.21
N ARG A 122 13.57 27.58 -9.22
CA ARG A 122 12.61 28.40 -8.47
C ARG A 122 11.19 28.23 -9.01
N GLN A 123 11.03 28.25 -10.33
CA GLN A 123 9.74 28.03 -10.97
C GLN A 123 9.20 26.61 -10.71
N PHE A 124 10.05 25.59 -10.82
CA PHE A 124 9.70 24.20 -10.47
C PHE A 124 9.09 24.11 -9.07
N TRP A 125 9.75 24.67 -8.05
CA TRP A 125 9.22 24.63 -6.68
C TRP A 125 7.94 25.47 -6.50
N SER A 126 7.75 26.54 -7.29
CA SER A 126 6.47 27.25 -7.33
C SER A 126 5.36 26.32 -7.80
N HIS A 127 5.54 25.65 -8.95
CA HIS A 127 4.57 24.71 -9.50
C HIS A 127 4.30 23.52 -8.57
N VAL A 128 5.35 22.97 -7.95
CA VAL A 128 5.19 21.88 -6.97
C VAL A 128 4.31 22.30 -5.80
N ASN A 129 4.48 23.52 -5.31
CA ASN A 129 3.68 24.02 -4.20
C ASN A 129 2.24 24.38 -4.62
N GLU A 130 2.04 24.83 -5.86
CA GLU A 130 0.73 25.23 -6.39
C GLU A 130 -0.15 24.03 -6.74
N LEU A 131 0.38 23.04 -7.47
CA LEU A 131 -0.35 21.88 -7.97
C LEU A 131 -0.41 20.75 -6.93
N GLY A 132 0.72 20.47 -6.28
CA GLY A 132 0.83 19.43 -5.26
C GLY A 132 0.57 18.00 -5.77
N PRO A 133 0.48 17.02 -4.86
CA PRO A 133 0.47 15.59 -5.21
C PRO A 133 -0.82 15.10 -5.89
N ARG A 134 -1.89 15.91 -5.93
CA ARG A 134 -3.16 15.52 -6.56
C ARG A 134 -3.16 15.79 -8.06
N GLU A 135 -2.29 16.69 -8.52
CA GLU A 135 -2.26 17.15 -9.91
C GLU A 135 -0.94 16.81 -10.60
N LEU A 136 0.15 16.63 -9.85
CA LEU A 136 1.46 16.33 -10.42
C LEU A 136 1.65 14.83 -10.68
N PRO A 137 1.97 14.44 -11.93
CA PRO A 137 2.39 13.07 -12.21
C PRO A 137 3.77 12.81 -11.63
N THR A 138 3.90 11.66 -10.98
CA THR A 138 5.18 11.06 -10.60
C THR A 138 5.54 9.96 -11.57
N TYR A 139 6.76 9.99 -12.08
CA TYR A 139 7.31 8.94 -12.93
C TYR A 139 8.06 7.95 -12.06
N VAL A 140 7.78 6.66 -12.23
CA VAL A 140 8.32 5.57 -11.43
C VAL A 140 8.91 4.51 -12.34
N TRP A 141 10.10 4.02 -11.99
CA TRP A 141 10.73 2.89 -12.67
C TRP A 141 11.63 2.08 -11.73
N PRO A 142 11.89 0.79 -12.02
CA PRO A 142 12.81 -0.01 -11.24
C PRO A 142 14.24 0.52 -11.38
N SER A 143 14.99 0.51 -10.28
CA SER A 143 16.42 0.79 -10.36
C SER A 143 17.11 -0.25 -11.26
N GLY A 144 17.81 0.22 -12.30
CA GLY A 144 18.46 -0.62 -13.30
C GLY A 144 17.62 -0.89 -14.56
N ASP A 145 16.39 -0.41 -14.62
CA ASP A 145 15.51 -0.50 -15.80
C ASP A 145 14.80 0.84 -16.05
N GLU A 146 15.57 1.83 -16.49
CA GLU A 146 15.09 3.22 -16.66
C GLU A 146 14.13 3.40 -17.83
N LEU A 147 14.02 2.41 -18.73
CA LEU A 147 13.11 2.43 -19.86
C LEU A 147 11.69 1.99 -19.50
N ALA A 148 11.50 1.31 -18.35
CA ALA A 148 10.20 0.91 -17.84
C ALA A 148 9.49 2.04 -17.06
N MET A 149 9.62 3.27 -17.53
CA MET A 149 9.07 4.46 -16.89
C MET A 149 7.56 4.50 -17.03
N GLN A 150 6.85 4.56 -15.89
CA GLN A 150 5.41 4.69 -15.83
C GLN A 150 5.01 5.92 -15.01
N ALA A 151 3.97 6.63 -15.44
CA ALA A 151 3.44 7.78 -14.71
C ALA A 151 2.30 7.36 -13.76
N PHE A 152 2.28 7.97 -12.58
CA PHE A 152 1.29 7.77 -11.54
C PHE A 152 0.85 9.10 -10.93
N VAL A 153 -0.45 9.23 -10.63
CA VAL A 153 -1.03 10.30 -9.81
C VAL A 153 -1.69 9.67 -8.59
N LEU A 154 -1.26 10.07 -7.37
CA LEU A 154 -1.74 9.50 -6.10
C LEU A 154 -1.67 7.95 -6.02
N GLY A 155 -0.72 7.33 -6.73
CA GLY A 155 -0.55 5.88 -6.76
C GLY A 155 -1.47 5.15 -7.75
N VAL A 156 -2.23 5.88 -8.57
CA VAL A 156 -2.97 5.33 -9.72
C VAL A 156 -2.18 5.59 -10.98
N GLU A 157 -2.06 4.58 -11.83
CA GLU A 157 -1.42 4.72 -13.13
C GLU A 157 -2.14 5.78 -13.97
N ALA A 158 -1.38 6.72 -14.51
CA ALA A 158 -1.92 7.80 -15.33
C ALA A 158 -1.21 7.74 -16.68
N ASN A 159 -1.90 7.25 -17.72
CA ASN A 159 -1.38 7.35 -19.07
C ASN A 159 -1.19 8.84 -19.41
N GLN A 160 -0.06 9.18 -20.02
CA GLN A 160 0.26 10.55 -20.42
C GLN A 160 0.37 10.67 -21.94
N ASP A 161 0.05 9.59 -22.68
CA ASP A 161 -0.02 9.61 -24.14
C ASP A 161 -1.36 10.21 -24.59
N PRO A 162 -1.34 11.42 -25.19
CA PRO A 162 -2.56 12.06 -25.65
C PRO A 162 -3.21 11.35 -26.85
N GLU A 163 -2.52 10.40 -27.51
CA GLU A 163 -3.08 9.63 -28.63
C GLU A 163 -3.87 8.38 -28.16
N GLU A 164 -3.71 7.93 -26.91
CA GLU A 164 -4.39 6.75 -26.36
C GLU A 164 -5.62 7.10 -25.49
N GLU A 165 -5.88 8.38 -25.18
CA GLU A 165 -7.07 8.81 -24.40
C GLU A 165 -8.40 8.65 -25.14
N ASP A 166 -8.38 8.41 -26.46
CA ASP A 166 -9.57 8.36 -27.33
C ASP A 166 -10.23 6.97 -27.46
N GLU A 167 -9.73 5.91 -26.79
CA GLU A 167 -10.23 4.53 -26.96
C GLU A 167 -11.28 4.07 -25.93
N ASP A 168 -11.58 4.85 -24.88
CA ASP A 168 -12.50 4.47 -23.78
C ASP A 168 -13.91 5.13 -23.84
N GLU A 169 -14.39 5.52 -25.03
CA GLU A 169 -15.82 5.85 -25.26
C GLU A 169 -16.45 4.89 -26.29
N ASP A 170 -16.82 3.67 -25.87
CA ASP A 170 -17.78 2.80 -26.57
C ASP A 170 -18.63 1.93 -25.61
#